data_AF-A0AAD7PXU4-F1
#
_entry.id   AF-A0AAD7PXU4-F1
#
_cell.length_a   1.000
_cell.length_b   1.000
_cell.length_c   1.000
_cell.angle_alpha   90.00
_cell.angle_beta   90.00
_cell.angle_gamma   90.00
#
_symmetry.space_group_name_H-M   'P 1'
#
loop_
_entity.id
_entity.type
_entity.pdbx_description
1 polymer ?
#
loop_
_entity_poly.entity_id
_entity_poly.type
_entity_poly.pdbx_seq_one_letter_code
_entity_poly.pdbx_strand_id
1 'polypeptide(L)'
;MTDHETQLEQERKEREARAADGGWTVVVHHKGRKKTTDSESGIAVGSVAQAVVEDKVAKKKHKEVGLDFYRFQKREAQRNEVMTLQKKFEEDKKRIQLLRAARKFKPY
;
A
#
# COMPACT_ATOMS: atom_id res chain seq x y z
N MET A 1 48.41 -15.29 -8.88
CA MET A 1 47.10 -14.60 -8.93
C MET A 1 45.93 -15.57 -8.97
N THR A 2 46.11 -16.80 -9.44
CA THR A 2 45.09 -17.86 -9.50
C THR A 2 44.78 -18.52 -8.15
N ASP A 3 45.77 -18.62 -7.27
CA ASP A 3 45.65 -19.43 -6.05
C ASP A 3 44.69 -18.82 -5.02
N HIS A 4 44.65 -17.49 -4.94
CA HIS A 4 43.76 -16.76 -4.03
C HIS A 4 42.28 -16.93 -4.42
N GLU A 5 41.97 -16.97 -5.72
CA GLU A 5 40.59 -17.21 -6.20
C GLU A 5 40.14 -18.64 -5.90
N THR A 6 41.04 -19.61 -6.05
CA THR A 6 40.74 -21.02 -5.75
C THR A 6 40.47 -21.25 -4.26
N GLN A 7 41.21 -20.59 -3.37
CA GLN A 7 40.99 -20.66 -1.92
C GLN A 7 39.64 -20.06 -1.53
N LEU A 8 39.24 -18.95 -2.16
CA LEU A 8 37.98 -18.27 -1.89
C LEU A 8 36.76 -19.08 -2.33
N GLU A 9 36.87 -19.81 -3.45
CA GLU A 9 35.81 -20.75 -3.89
C GLU A 9 35.66 -21.96 -2.96
N GLN A 10 36.77 -22.49 -2.45
CA GLN A 10 36.76 -23.63 -1.53
C GLN A 10 36.09 -23.23 -0.21
N GLU A 11 36.47 -22.09 0.37
CA GLU A 11 35.86 -21.59 1.61
C GLU A 11 34.35 -21.34 1.46
N ARG A 12 33.93 -20.83 0.30
CA ARG A 12 32.51 -20.62 0.01
C ARG A 12 31.73 -21.93 -0.04
N LYS A 13 32.26 -22.95 -0.72
CA LYS A 13 31.63 -24.28 -0.81
C LYS A 13 31.54 -24.96 0.56
N GLU A 14 32.58 -24.86 1.37
CA GLU A 14 32.58 -25.38 2.75
C GLU A 14 31.54 -24.69 3.63
N ARG A 15 31.39 -23.37 3.48
CA ARG A 15 30.38 -22.60 4.21
C ARG A 15 28.95 -22.96 3.78
N GLU A 16 28.73 -23.19 2.48
CA GLU A 16 27.44 -23.66 1.95
C GLU A 16 27.12 -25.08 2.44
N ALA A 17 28.10 -25.99 2.48
CA ALA A 17 27.94 -27.34 3.01
C ALA A 17 27.61 -27.34 4.51
N ARG A 18 28.36 -26.54 5.31
CA ARG A 18 28.11 -26.40 6.75
C ARG A 18 26.73 -25.81 7.05
N ALA A 19 26.19 -24.96 6.17
CA ALA A 19 24.83 -24.44 6.32
C ALA A 19 23.75 -25.51 6.03
N ALA A 20 24.00 -26.43 5.10
CA ALA A 20 23.07 -27.49 4.74
C ALA A 20 22.86 -28.51 5.89
N ASP A 21 23.89 -28.80 6.68
CA ASP A 21 23.83 -29.74 7.81
C ASP A 21 22.90 -29.27 8.94
N GLY A 22 22.68 -27.95 9.07
CA GLY A 22 21.79 -27.35 10.07
C GLY A 22 20.32 -27.33 9.69
N GLY A 23 19.95 -27.85 8.50
CA GLY A 23 18.56 -27.83 8.01
C GLY A 23 18.06 -26.44 7.57
N TRP A 24 18.93 -25.42 7.53
CA TRP A 24 18.60 -24.07 7.08
C TRP A 24 19.37 -23.74 5.81
N THR A 25 18.66 -23.57 4.69
CA THR A 25 19.29 -23.18 3.42
C THR A 25 19.55 -21.68 3.37
N VAL A 26 20.79 -21.27 3.02
CA VAL A 26 21.15 -19.87 2.79
C VAL A 26 20.48 -19.37 1.50
N VAL A 27 19.58 -18.38 1.62
CA VAL A 27 18.97 -17.73 0.46
C VAL A 27 19.99 -16.78 -0.18
N VAL A 28 20.57 -17.20 -1.30
CA VAL A 28 21.43 -16.33 -2.12
C VAL A 28 20.55 -15.52 -3.07
N HIS A 29 20.56 -14.19 -2.92
CA HIS A 29 19.92 -13.31 -3.89
C HIS A 29 20.81 -13.19 -5.14
N HIS A 30 20.42 -13.82 -6.25
CA HIS A 30 21.06 -13.59 -7.55
C HIS A 30 20.83 -12.15 -8.01
N LYS A 31 21.75 -11.25 -7.66
CA LYS A 31 21.74 -9.87 -8.16
C LYS A 31 22.30 -9.87 -9.59
N GLY A 32 21.46 -10.18 -10.57
CA GLY A 32 21.87 -10.06 -11.98
C GLY A 32 21.15 -10.97 -12.95
N ARG A 33 19.86 -10.74 -13.20
CA ARG A 33 19.28 -10.95 -14.54
C ARG A 33 18.05 -10.06 -14.72
N LYS A 34 18.27 -8.78 -15.03
CA LYS A 34 17.20 -8.00 -15.65
C LYS A 34 17.09 -8.45 -17.10
N LYS A 35 16.06 -9.24 -17.44
CA LYS A 35 15.71 -9.57 -18.83
C LYS A 35 15.09 -8.36 -19.56
N THR A 36 15.76 -7.21 -19.53
CA THR A 36 15.25 -5.97 -20.15
C THR A 36 16.35 -5.17 -20.87
N THR A 37 17.54 -5.74 -21.03
CA THR A 37 18.63 -5.14 -21.79
C THR A 37 18.93 -6.08 -22.95
N ASP A 38 18.64 -5.60 -24.15
CA ASP A 38 19.05 -6.25 -25.40
C ASP A 38 20.58 -6.17 -25.52
N SER A 39 21.23 -7.29 -25.83
CA SER A 39 22.70 -7.43 -25.83
C SER A 39 23.39 -6.71 -26.98
N GLU A 40 22.64 -6.32 -28.01
CA GLU A 40 23.18 -5.62 -29.18
C GLU A 40 23.11 -4.09 -29.03
N SER A 41 22.09 -3.56 -28.37
CA SER A 41 21.82 -2.12 -28.30
C SER A 41 22.07 -1.49 -26.92
N GLY A 42 22.20 -2.28 -25.84
CA GLY A 42 22.54 -1.77 -24.50
C GLY A 42 21.48 -0.86 -23.85
N ILE A 43 20.35 -0.59 -24.51
CA ILE A 43 19.30 0.29 -24.00
C ILE A 43 18.39 -0.49 -23.04
N ALA A 44 18.32 -0.01 -21.80
CA ALA A 44 17.45 -0.56 -20.77
C ALA A 44 15.99 -0.12 -21.01
N VAL A 45 15.16 -0.99 -21.59
CA VAL A 45 13.72 -0.74 -21.74
C VAL A 45 13.03 -1.08 -20.41
N GLY A 46 13.05 -0.14 -19.48
CA GLY A 46 12.60 -0.39 -18.11
C GLY A 46 12.05 0.84 -17.38
N SER A 47 11.49 1.81 -18.10
CA SER A 47 10.69 2.89 -17.48
C SER A 47 9.21 2.48 -17.53
N VAL A 48 8.71 1.92 -16.43
CA VAL A 48 7.25 1.82 -16.25
C VAL A 48 6.73 3.24 -16.08
N ALA A 49 5.79 3.65 -16.94
CA ALA A 49 5.17 4.97 -16.85
C ALA A 49 4.60 5.19 -15.43
N GLN A 50 4.82 6.39 -14.86
CA GLN A 50 4.41 6.72 -13.49
C GLN A 50 2.92 6.40 -13.24
N ALA A 51 2.06 6.70 -14.22
CA ALA A 51 0.64 6.35 -14.17
C ALA A 51 0.39 4.86 -13.90
N VAL A 52 1.15 3.95 -14.51
CA VAL A 52 1.00 2.50 -14.30
C VAL A 52 1.50 2.08 -12.92
N VAL A 53 2.48 2.79 -12.36
CA VAL A 53 2.95 2.56 -10.98
C VAL A 53 1.90 3.03 -9.98
N GLU A 54 1.35 4.22 -10.17
CA GLU A 54 0.29 4.80 -9.33
C GLU A 54 -0.96 3.94 -9.33
N ASP A 55 -1.40 3.47 -10.51
CA ASP A 55 -2.57 2.60 -10.65
C ASP A 55 -2.38 1.24 -9.95
N LYS A 56 -1.14 0.72 -9.96
CA LYS A 56 -0.77 -0.50 -9.22
C LYS A 56 -0.66 -0.26 -7.71
N VAL A 57 -0.32 0.95 -7.27
CA VAL A 57 -0.29 1.32 -5.85
C VAL A 57 -1.72 1.51 -5.33
N ALA A 58 -2.59 2.19 -6.09
CA ALA A 58 -4.00 2.37 -5.73
C ALA A 58 -4.77 1.05 -5.68
N LYS A 59 -4.47 0.09 -6.57
CA LYS A 59 -5.09 -1.26 -6.57
C LYS A 59 -4.56 -2.18 -5.48
N LYS A 60 -3.45 -1.85 -4.82
CA LYS A 60 -2.98 -2.62 -3.65
C LYS A 60 -3.87 -2.27 -2.46
N LYS A 61 -4.52 -3.27 -1.89
CA LYS A 61 -5.18 -3.14 -0.58
C LYS A 61 -4.13 -2.65 0.42
N HIS A 62 -4.43 -1.54 1.12
CA HIS A 62 -3.54 -0.98 2.15
C HIS A 62 -3.11 -2.10 3.10
N LYS A 63 -1.80 -2.34 3.17
CA LYS A 63 -1.18 -3.45 3.88
C LYS A 63 -0.80 -3.08 5.32
N GLU A 64 -1.49 -2.09 5.85
CA GLU A 64 -1.37 -1.65 7.24
C GLU A 64 -2.52 -2.29 8.01
N VAL A 65 -2.28 -2.59 9.30
CA VAL A 65 -3.33 -3.01 10.23
C VAL A 65 -4.49 -2.04 10.03
N GLY A 66 -5.61 -2.51 9.49
CA GLY A 66 -6.70 -1.64 9.09
C GLY A 66 -7.05 -0.70 10.24
N LEU A 67 -7.36 0.56 9.92
CA LEU A 67 -7.72 1.63 10.87
C LEU A 67 -8.80 1.22 11.90
N ASP A 68 -9.41 0.05 11.69
CA ASP A 68 -10.46 -0.57 12.45
C ASP A 68 -10.09 -1.96 13.01
N PHE A 69 -8.87 -2.14 13.53
CA PHE A 69 -8.50 -3.41 14.19
C PHE A 69 -9.47 -3.78 15.32
N TYR A 70 -9.98 -2.77 16.04
CA TYR A 70 -10.91 -2.98 17.14
C TYR A 70 -12.32 -2.52 16.80
N ARG A 71 -13.31 -3.27 17.30
CA ARG A 71 -14.74 -2.98 17.10
C ARG A 71 -15.18 -1.62 17.64
N PHE A 72 -14.51 -1.08 18.66
CA PHE A 72 -14.87 0.22 19.23
C PHE A 72 -14.54 1.37 18.27
N GLN A 73 -13.50 1.25 17.46
CA GLN A 73 -13.10 2.28 16.47
C GLN A 73 -14.22 2.51 15.46
N LYS A 74 -14.79 1.43 14.91
CA LYS A 74 -15.95 1.51 14.00
C LYS A 74 -17.17 2.14 14.66
N ARG A 75 -17.47 1.76 15.91
CA ARG A 75 -18.63 2.28 16.64
C ARG A 75 -18.50 3.77 16.93
N GLU A 76 -17.30 4.22 17.28
CA GLU A 76 -17.02 5.64 17.53
C GLU A 76 -17.10 6.46 16.24
N ALA A 77 -16.52 5.97 15.14
CA ALA A 77 -16.63 6.61 13.84
C ALA A 77 -18.10 6.79 13.41
N GLN A 78 -18.90 5.73 13.49
CA GLN A 78 -20.33 5.77 13.19
C GLN A 78 -21.11 6.73 14.10
N ARG A 79 -20.82 6.72 15.41
CA ARG A 79 -21.44 7.66 16.35
C ARG A 79 -21.12 9.09 15.97
N ASN A 80 -19.86 9.39 15.68
CA ASN A 80 -19.43 10.73 15.31
C ASN A 80 -20.13 11.20 14.03
N GLU A 81 -20.23 10.34 13.02
CA GLU A 81 -20.97 10.63 11.79
C GLU A 81 -22.44 10.95 12.07
N VAL A 82 -23.13 10.10 12.85
CA VAL A 82 -24.53 10.34 13.25
C VAL A 82 -24.70 11.66 14.00
N MET A 83 -23.79 11.98 14.92
CA MET A 83 -23.82 13.26 15.64
C MET A 83 -23.65 14.46 14.68
N THR A 84 -22.77 14.36 13.68
CA THR A 84 -22.63 15.43 12.67
C THR A 84 -23.90 15.59 11.83
N LEU A 85 -24.56 14.49 11.47
CA LEU A 85 -25.81 14.51 10.71
C LEU A 85 -26.96 15.13 11.52
N GLN A 86 -27.08 14.76 12.80
CA GLN A 86 -28.08 15.34 13.69
C GLN A 86 -27.91 16.86 13.83
N LYS A 87 -26.67 17.33 14.04
CA LYS A 87 -26.37 18.77 14.13
C LYS A 87 -26.82 19.51 12.86
N LYS A 88 -26.45 19.00 11.69
CA LYS A 88 -26.85 19.59 10.40
C LYS A 88 -28.37 19.60 10.22
N PHE A 89 -29.03 18.50 10.60
CA PHE A 89 -30.48 18.40 10.52
C PHE A 89 -31.19 19.44 11.41
N GLU A 90 -30.68 19.68 12.62
CA GLU A 90 -31.23 20.72 13.51
C GLU A 90 -31.03 22.13 12.94
N GLU A 91 -29.86 22.41 12.36
CA GLU A 91 -29.58 23.68 11.67
C GLU A 91 -30.55 23.90 10.50
N ASP A 92 -30.74 22.88 9.67
CA ASP A 92 -31.65 22.93 8.53
C ASP A 92 -33.12 23.05 8.96
N LYS A 93 -33.51 22.36 10.03
CA LYS A 93 -34.85 22.48 10.63
C LYS A 93 -35.14 23.91 11.05
N LYS A 94 -34.18 24.59 11.71
CA LYS A 94 -34.28 26.00 12.08
C LYS A 94 -34.40 26.89 10.84
N ARG A 95 -33.57 26.66 9.81
CA ARG A 95 -33.62 27.41 8.55
C ARG A 95 -34.98 27.27 7.84
N ILE A 96 -35.51 26.05 7.75
CA ILE A 96 -36.81 25.77 7.12
C ILE A 96 -37.95 26.42 7.92
N GLN A 97 -37.88 26.42 9.25
CA GLN A 97 -38.87 27.12 10.08
C GLN A 97 -38.91 28.62 9.80
N LEU A 98 -37.74 29.27 9.69
CA LEU A 98 -37.65 30.69 9.33
C LEU A 98 -38.23 30.95 7.93
N LEU A 99 -37.91 30.11 6.95
CA LEU A 99 -38.44 30.22 5.59
C LEU A 99 -39.96 30.01 5.55
N ARG A 100 -40.48 29.05 6.32
CA ARG A 100 -41.92 28.81 6.45
C ARG A 100 -42.64 29.99 7.07
N ALA A 101 -42.06 30.60 8.10
CA ALA A 101 -42.62 31.79 8.74
C ALA A 101 -42.62 33.01 7.80
N ALA A 102 -41.54 33.18 7.02
CA ALA A 102 -41.45 34.24 6.02
C ALA A 102 -42.32 33.97 4.77
N ARG A 103 -42.75 32.73 4.54
CA ARG A 103 -43.51 32.35 3.35
C ARG A 103 -44.91 32.94 3.39
N LYS A 104 -45.20 33.84 2.45
CA LYS A 104 -46.56 34.32 2.15
C LYS A 104 -47.27 33.29 1.26
N PHE A 105 -47.70 32.18 1.85
CA PHE A 105 -48.39 31.12 1.12
C PHE A 105 -49.71 31.65 0.52
N LYS A 106 -49.88 31.48 -0.80
CA LYS A 106 -51.12 31.77 -1.53
C LYS A 106 -51.75 30.44 -1.93
N PRO A 107 -52.85 30.02 -1.27
CA PRO A 107 -53.43 28.68 -1.46
C PRO A 107 -54.39 28.54 -2.64
N TYR A 108 -54.69 29.64 -3.34
CA TYR A 108 -55.61 29.69 -4.48
C TYR A 108 -54.87 30.21 -5.71
#